data_AF-W4VA77-F1
#
_entry.id   AF-W4VA77-F1
#
_cell.length_a   1.000
_cell.length_b   1.000
_cell.length_c   1.000
_cell.angle_alpha   90.00
_cell.angle_beta   90.00
_cell.angle_gamma   90.00
#
_symmetry.space_group_name_H-M   'P 1'
#
loop_
_entity.id
_entity.type
_entity.pdbx_description
1 polymer ?
#
loop_
_entity_poly.entity_id
_entity_poly.type
_entity_poly.pdbx_seq_one_letter_code
_entity_poly.pdbx_strand_id
1 'polypeptide(L)'
;MNYKEIEELKSALTDMMKKGCILTIPAFRTGGRIVSVGFKPYWTNPVDSKIEKIEINLIDSRGRIIPLNIYNIIGYKLAFLDDRNVEDSKNISLDIHSYTNARSRNSEEYDTLHLEISEISDE
;
A
#
# COMPACT_ATOMS: atom_id res chain seq x y z
N MET A 1 3.48 13.86 3.90
CA MET A 1 3.81 13.72 2.47
C MET A 1 3.54 15.03 1.74
N ASN A 2 4.18 15.25 0.59
CA ASN A 2 3.83 16.30 -0.36
C ASN A 2 2.99 15.74 -1.52
N TYR A 3 2.45 16.63 -2.37
CA TYR A 3 1.64 16.28 -3.54
C TYR A 3 2.29 15.20 -4.43
N LYS A 4 3.59 15.34 -4.72
CA LYS A 4 4.32 14.43 -5.61
C LYS A 4 4.41 13.04 -5.00
N GLU A 5 4.75 12.94 -3.72
CA GLU A 5 4.82 11.66 -3.00
C GLU A 5 3.46 10.96 -2.96
N ILE A 6 2.36 11.71 -2.81
CA ILE A 6 1.01 11.14 -2.84
C ILE A 6 0.69 10.54 -4.22
N GLU A 7 0.98 11.28 -5.30
CA GLU A 7 0.74 10.79 -6.66
C GLU A 7 1.63 9.59 -7.01
N GLU A 8 2.89 9.59 -6.58
CA GLU A 8 3.82 8.47 -6.77
C GLU A 8 3.30 7.19 -6.08
N LEU A 9 2.86 7.29 -4.83
CA LEU A 9 2.26 6.15 -4.11
C LEU A 9 0.99 5.65 -4.80
N LYS A 10 0.11 6.57 -5.22
CA LYS A 10 -1.13 6.23 -5.94
C LYS A 10 -0.83 5.49 -7.25
N SER A 11 0.13 5.99 -8.03
CA SER A 11 0.55 5.35 -9.28
C SER A 11 1.10 3.95 -9.01
N ALA A 12 2.06 3.83 -8.09
CA ALA A 12 2.70 2.56 -7.75
C ALA A 12 1.67 1.46 -7.40
N LEU A 13 0.75 1.75 -6.47
CA LEU A 13 -0.28 0.78 -6.06
C LEU A 13 -1.25 0.46 -7.20
N THR A 14 -1.59 1.44 -8.03
CA THR A 14 -2.46 1.25 -9.20
C THR A 14 -1.78 0.39 -10.26
N ASP A 15 -0.49 0.57 -10.50
CA ASP A 15 0.25 -0.18 -11.51
C ASP A 15 0.49 -1.62 -11.05
N MET A 16 0.77 -1.85 -9.76
CA MET A 16 0.80 -3.19 -9.16
C MET A 16 -0.54 -3.93 -9.31
N MET A 17 -1.66 -3.22 -9.12
CA MET A 17 -3.00 -3.78 -9.38
C MET A 17 -3.17 -4.15 -10.85
N LYS A 18 -2.78 -3.29 -11.80
CA LYS A 18 -2.88 -3.58 -13.24
C LYS A 18 -2.05 -4.80 -13.65
N LYS A 19 -0.87 -4.97 -13.06
CA LYS A 19 -0.02 -6.16 -13.24
C LYS A 19 -0.60 -7.43 -12.60
N GLY A 20 -1.61 -7.29 -11.74
CA GLY A 20 -2.21 -8.42 -11.03
C GLY A 20 -1.30 -9.01 -9.97
N CYS A 21 -0.45 -8.19 -9.33
CA CYS A 21 0.46 -8.64 -8.29
C CYS A 21 -0.26 -9.26 -7.09
N ILE A 22 0.45 -10.12 -6.36
CA ILE A 22 0.07 -10.62 -5.05
C ILE A 22 0.51 -9.62 -3.98
N LEU A 23 -0.41 -9.21 -3.12
CA LEU A 23 -0.11 -8.48 -1.89
C LEU A 23 -0.15 -9.46 -0.71
N THR A 24 0.90 -9.42 0.11
CA THR A 24 0.99 -10.10 1.39
C THR A 24 1.10 -9.06 2.50
N ILE A 25 0.39 -9.32 3.59
CA ILE A 25 0.38 -8.47 4.78
C ILE A 25 0.85 -9.34 5.96
N PRO A 26 2.16 -9.35 6.26
CA PRO A 26 2.73 -10.28 7.24
C PRO A 26 2.08 -10.17 8.63
N ALA A 27 1.73 -8.95 9.06
CA ALA A 27 1.07 -8.69 10.33
C ALA A 27 -0.25 -9.45 10.52
N PHE A 28 -0.98 -9.72 9.43
CA PHE A 28 -2.27 -10.41 9.45
C PHE A 28 -2.21 -11.82 8.85
N ARG A 29 -1.01 -12.30 8.45
CA ARG A 29 -0.81 -13.58 7.76
C ARG A 29 -1.81 -13.80 6.61
N THR A 30 -2.13 -12.71 5.92
CA THR A 30 -3.15 -12.67 4.87
C THR A 30 -2.52 -12.13 3.61
N GLY A 31 -2.94 -12.66 2.47
CA GLY A 31 -2.50 -12.19 1.18
C GLY A 31 -3.41 -12.69 0.07
N GLY A 32 -3.24 -12.12 -1.11
CA GLY A 32 -4.04 -12.43 -2.28
C GLY A 32 -3.71 -11.53 -3.45
N ARG A 33 -4.30 -11.84 -4.60
CA ARG A 33 -4.15 -11.03 -5.81
C ARG A 33 -4.86 -9.69 -5.62
N ILE A 34 -4.17 -8.61 -5.93
CA ILE A 34 -4.76 -7.26 -5.92
C ILE A 34 -5.77 -7.17 -7.07
N VAL A 35 -7.02 -6.85 -6.76
CA VAL A 35 -8.09 -6.71 -7.77
C VAL A 35 -8.65 -5.30 -7.88
N SER A 36 -8.55 -4.49 -6.82
CA SER A 36 -8.83 -3.07 -6.91
C SER A 36 -8.05 -2.27 -5.86
N VAL A 37 -7.73 -1.03 -6.22
CA VAL A 37 -7.16 -0.03 -5.32
C VAL A 37 -7.99 1.26 -5.44
N GLY A 38 -8.37 1.82 -4.30
CA GLY A 38 -9.15 3.04 -4.19
C GLY A 38 -8.50 4.04 -3.22
N PHE A 39 -8.68 5.32 -3.50
CA PHE A 39 -8.05 6.41 -2.73
C PHE A 39 -9.08 7.44 -2.28
N LYS A 40 -8.89 7.98 -1.08
CA LYS A 40 -9.59 9.16 -0.58
C LYS A 40 -8.56 10.18 -0.07
N PRO A 41 -8.53 11.42 -0.58
CA PRO A 41 -9.28 11.89 -1.74
C PRO A 41 -8.83 11.20 -3.04
N TYR A 42 -9.76 11.08 -4.00
CA TYR A 42 -9.44 10.51 -5.32
C TYR A 42 -8.48 11.44 -6.08
N TRP A 43 -8.84 12.71 -6.22
CA TRP A 43 -7.98 13.76 -6.77
C TRP A 43 -7.07 14.33 -5.69
N THR A 44 -5.76 14.39 -5.95
CA THR A 44 -4.80 15.05 -5.05
C THR A 44 -4.77 16.54 -5.35
N ASN A 45 -4.78 17.36 -4.31
CA ASN A 45 -4.57 18.80 -4.37
C ASN A 45 -3.13 19.13 -3.95
N PRO A 46 -2.48 20.16 -4.53
CA PRO A 46 -1.17 20.64 -4.07
C PRO A 46 -1.05 20.89 -2.55
N VAL A 47 -2.15 21.20 -1.87
CA VAL A 47 -2.17 21.41 -0.40
C VAL A 47 -2.34 20.13 0.41
N ASP A 48 -2.62 18.99 -0.24
CA ASP A 48 -2.80 17.72 0.45
C ASP A 48 -1.46 17.26 1.04
N SER A 49 -1.51 16.89 2.32
CA SER A 49 -0.35 16.40 3.08
C SER A 49 -0.46 14.94 3.51
N LYS A 50 -1.62 14.33 3.24
CA LYS A 50 -2.00 12.97 3.65
C LYS A 50 -2.97 12.33 2.66
N ILE A 51 -3.06 11.01 2.69
CA ILE A 51 -4.17 10.25 2.09
C ILE A 51 -5.10 9.82 3.23
N GLU A 52 -6.36 10.21 3.18
CA GLU A 52 -7.34 9.86 4.22
C GLU A 52 -7.60 8.36 4.28
N LYS A 53 -7.70 7.72 3.12
CA LYS A 53 -7.97 6.29 2.99
C LYS A 53 -7.31 5.70 1.76
N ILE A 54 -6.65 4.57 1.93
CA ILE A 54 -6.33 3.62 0.86
C ILE A 54 -7.19 2.38 1.09
N GLU A 55 -7.91 1.95 0.06
CA GLU A 55 -8.68 0.73 0.04
C GLU A 55 -8.07 -0.22 -0.98
N ILE A 56 -7.66 -1.42 -0.55
CA ILE A 56 -7.12 -2.46 -1.42
C ILE A 56 -7.99 -3.69 -1.26
N ASN A 57 -8.57 -4.18 -2.36
CA ASN A 57 -9.32 -5.43 -2.34
C ASN A 57 -8.44 -6.55 -2.90
N LEU A 58 -8.36 -7.64 -2.16
CA LEU A 58 -7.58 -8.83 -2.50
C LEU A 58 -8.51 -10.00 -2.79
N ILE A 59 -8.14 -10.88 -3.72
CA ILE A 59 -8.74 -12.21 -3.85
C ILE A 59 -7.78 -13.24 -3.27
N ASP A 60 -8.22 -13.94 -2.22
CA ASP A 60 -7.45 -15.03 -1.61
C ASP A 60 -7.46 -16.32 -2.46
N SER A 61 -6.66 -17.31 -2.06
CA SER A 61 -6.59 -18.61 -2.75
C SER A 61 -7.91 -19.40 -2.75
N ARG A 62 -8.90 -18.99 -1.96
CA ARG A 62 -10.24 -19.57 -1.90
C ARG A 62 -11.26 -18.78 -2.74
N GLY A 63 -10.82 -17.76 -3.47
CA GLY A 63 -11.69 -16.91 -4.27
C GLY A 63 -12.49 -15.88 -3.46
N ARG A 64 -12.16 -15.66 -2.19
CA ARG A 64 -12.86 -14.69 -1.33
C ARG A 64 -12.25 -13.31 -1.48
N ILE A 65 -13.10 -12.29 -1.54
CA ILE A 65 -12.66 -10.89 -1.53
C ILE A 65 -12.36 -10.47 -0.09
N ILE A 66 -11.14 -9.99 0.14
CA ILE A 66 -10.66 -9.48 1.42
C ILE A 66 -10.33 -7.99 1.26
N PRO A 67 -11.12 -7.07 1.86
CA PRO A 67 -10.83 -5.65 1.85
C PRO A 67 -9.77 -5.30 2.90
N LEU A 68 -8.73 -4.59 2.50
CA LEU A 68 -7.78 -3.90 3.36
C LEU A 68 -8.05 -2.39 3.32
N ASN A 69 -8.37 -1.80 4.46
CA ASN A 69 -8.57 -0.37 4.59
C ASN A 69 -7.49 0.23 5.48
N ILE A 70 -6.70 1.15 4.93
CA ILE A 70 -5.66 1.89 5.64
C ILE A 70 -6.12 3.34 5.73
N TYR A 71 -6.04 3.94 6.91
CA TYR A 71 -6.54 5.29 7.17
C TYR A 71 -5.41 6.22 7.60
N ASN A 72 -5.60 7.53 7.36
CA ASN A 72 -4.71 8.60 7.81
C ASN A 72 -3.24 8.35 7.44
N ILE A 73 -2.97 8.04 6.17
CA ILE A 73 -1.62 7.80 5.67
C ILE A 73 -0.89 9.14 5.60
N ILE A 74 0.17 9.28 6.39
CA ILE A 74 0.98 10.50 6.50
C ILE A 74 2.37 10.36 5.86
N GLY A 75 2.75 9.14 5.52
CA GLY A 75 4.03 8.79 4.92
C GLY A 75 4.04 7.35 4.43
N TYR A 76 5.04 7.05 3.60
CA TYR A 76 5.41 5.68 3.26
C TYR A 76 6.92 5.61 3.06
N LYS A 77 7.47 4.41 3.09
CA LYS A 77 8.86 4.14 2.77
C LYS A 77 8.96 2.86 1.96
N LEU A 78 9.77 2.88 0.90
CA LEU A 78 10.16 1.66 0.21
C LEU A 78 11.18 0.94 1.10
N ALA A 79 10.76 -0.18 1.68
CA ALA A 79 11.61 -1.03 2.52
C ALA A 79 12.52 -1.92 1.66
N PHE A 80 12.03 -2.34 0.49
CA PHE A 80 12.76 -3.14 -0.47
C PHE A 80 12.27 -2.88 -1.89
N LEU A 81 13.20 -2.92 -2.85
CA LEU A 81 12.95 -2.80 -4.28
C LEU A 81 13.96 -3.70 -4.99
N ASP A 82 13.49 -4.67 -5.78
CA ASP A 82 14.38 -5.60 -6.49
C ASP A 82 14.97 -5.04 -7.81
N ASP A 83 14.48 -3.89 -8.27
CA ASP A 83 15.01 -3.18 -9.44
C ASP A 83 15.32 -1.70 -9.12
N ARG A 84 15.78 -0.93 -10.11
CA ARG A 84 16.13 0.49 -9.98
C ARG A 84 14.90 1.38 -9.83
N ASN A 85 13.76 0.97 -10.39
CA ASN A 85 12.52 1.72 -10.40
C ASN A 85 11.34 0.87 -9.91
N VAL A 86 10.34 1.52 -9.31
CA VAL A 86 9.08 0.90 -8.89
C VAL A 86 8.32 0.27 -10.05
N GLU A 87 8.40 0.88 -11.24
CA GLU A 87 7.71 0.42 -12.44
C GLU A 87 8.29 -0.89 -13.00
N ASP A 88 9.60 -1.10 -12.86
CA ASP A 88 10.31 -2.27 -13.40
C ASP A 88 10.41 -3.41 -12.38
N SER A 89 10.22 -3.09 -11.10
CA SER A 89 10.36 -4.01 -9.99
C SER A 89 9.24 -5.06 -9.96
N LYS A 90 9.66 -6.32 -9.74
CA LYS A 90 8.77 -7.46 -9.57
C LYS A 90 8.39 -7.66 -8.11
N ASN A 91 9.27 -7.28 -7.19
CA ASN A 91 9.10 -7.45 -5.76
C ASN A 91 9.37 -6.12 -5.02
N ILE A 92 8.36 -5.65 -4.31
CA ILE A 92 8.39 -4.39 -3.57
C ILE A 92 7.94 -4.65 -2.15
N SER A 93 8.71 -4.14 -1.18
CA SER A 93 8.23 -4.01 0.19
C SER A 93 8.00 -2.55 0.52
N LEU A 94 6.83 -2.26 1.07
CA LEU A 94 6.34 -0.92 1.34
C LEU A 94 5.93 -0.83 2.82
N ASP A 95 6.54 0.09 3.54
CA ASP A 95 6.08 0.51 4.86
C ASP A 95 5.13 1.69 4.71
N ILE A 96 3.90 1.55 5.16
CA ILE A 96 2.92 2.64 5.18
C ILE A 96 2.81 3.19 6.60
N HIS A 97 3.08 4.49 6.77
CA HIS A 97 2.96 5.19 8.04
C HIS A 97 1.59 5.84 8.16
N SER A 98 0.84 5.42 9.18
CA SER A 98 -0.49 5.92 9.48
C SER A 98 -0.52 6.66 10.82
N TYR A 99 -1.27 7.76 10.86
CA TYR A 99 -1.50 8.47 12.10
C TYR A 99 -2.64 7.82 12.88
N THR A 100 -2.34 7.29 14.06
CA THR A 100 -3.32 6.66 14.94
C THR A 100 -3.54 7.55 16.15
N ASN A 101 -4.76 8.05 16.32
CA ASN A 101 -5.13 8.91 17.46
C ASN A 101 -5.33 8.11 18.77
N ALA A 102 -5.03 6.81 18.75
CA ALA A 102 -5.10 5.95 19.92
C ALA A 102 -3.77 6.05 20.68
N ARG A 103 -3.83 6.38 21.96
CA ARG A 103 -2.71 6.30 22.92
C ARG A 103 -2.17 4.87 23.01
N SER A 104 -1.44 4.43 21.99
CA SER A 104 -0.71 3.18 21.94
C SER A 104 0.61 3.36 22.69
N ARG A 105 0.96 2.39 23.53
CA ARG A 105 2.06 2.40 24.52
C ARG A 105 3.48 2.33 23.90
N ASN A 106 3.60 2.48 22.59
CA ASN A 106 4.86 2.32 21.89
C ASN A 106 5.50 3.68 21.60
N SER A 107 6.82 3.76 21.69
CA SER A 107 7.64 4.96 21.56
C SER A 107 7.68 5.56 20.14
N GLU A 108 6.80 5.15 19.25
CA GLU A 108 6.73 5.60 17.86
C GLU A 108 5.54 6.54 17.67
N GLU A 109 5.75 7.64 16.96
CA GLU A 109 4.74 8.69 16.75
C GLU A 109 3.64 8.28 15.74
N TYR A 110 3.77 7.11 15.10
CA TYR A 110 2.92 6.60 14.03
C TYR A 110 2.86 5.07 14.02
N ASP A 111 1.75 4.50 13.54
CA ASP A 111 1.64 3.06 13.29
C ASP A 111 2.14 2.75 11.88
N THR A 112 3.02 1.76 11.76
CA THR A 112 3.60 1.31 10.48
C THR A 112 2.99 -0.02 10.05
N LEU A 113 2.44 -0.07 8.84
CA LEU A 113 1.96 -1.31 8.21
C LEU A 113 2.94 -1.73 7.11
N HIS A 114 3.55 -2.90 7.28
CA HIS A 114 4.41 -3.51 6.26
C HIS A 114 3.58 -4.28 5.23
N LEU A 115 3.81 -3.98 3.95
CA LEU A 115 3.19 -4.61 2.80
C LEU A 115 4.29 -5.22 1.92
N GLU A 116 4.07 -6.44 1.46
CA GLU A 116 4.95 -7.13 0.51
C GLU A 116 4.17 -7.40 -0.78
N ILE A 117 4.68 -6.92 -1.92
CA ILE A 117 4.00 -7.00 -3.21
C ILE A 117 4.92 -7.72 -4.19
N SER A 118 4.39 -8.74 -4.86
CA SER A 118 5.13 -9.56 -5.82
C SER A 118 4.33 -9.79 -7.10
N GLU A 119 4.97 -9.65 -8.26
CA GLU A 119 4.37 -9.99 -9.55
C GLU A 119 4.14 -11.51 -9.64
N ILE A 120 3.00 -11.92 -10.19
CA ILE A 120 2.74 -13.34 -10.46
C ILE A 120 3.69 -13.74 -11.59
N SER A 121 4.71 -14.52 -11.24
CA SER A 121 5.60 -15.12 -12.21
C SER A 121 4.97 -16.42 -12.70
N ASP A 122 4.68 -16.52 -13.99
CA ASP A 122 4.42 -17.80 -14.62
C ASP A 122 5.77 -18.55 -14.68
N GLU A 123 6.00 -19.47 -13.74
CA GLU A 123 7.01 -20.54 -13.92
C GLU A 123 6.49 -21.62 -14.87
#